data_AF-A0A6N6PKK6-F1
#
_entry.id   AF-A0A6N6PKK6-F1
#
_cell.length_a   1.000
_cell.length_b   1.000
_cell.length_c   1.000
_cell.angle_alpha   90.00
_cell.angle_beta   90.00
_cell.angle_gamma   90.00
#
_symmetry.space_group_name_H-M   'P 1'
#
loop_
_entity.id
_entity.type
_entity.pdbx_description
1 polymer ?
#
loop_
_entity_poly.entity_id
_entity_poly.type
_entity_poly.pdbx_seq_one_letter_code
_entity_poly.pdbx_strand_id
1 'polypeptide(L)'
;MNGTLQDRLVKEMRLAGINEIESANRFLDGKYLRAFNRQFERQAAQPLDAHRKNTQRLQEVLSWEEERVVQGDWTVACEGKRYQLDKRHEELSLVRRKVKVRTLRDGRMQLVYHGKRLKWRSLPAGSVRRQKPEKKAKAAGKARRKEPAKKPSANHPWRRDGVGAGRKYWNRIKAQGRATRLAVRDFGRPALRSGLPASRTASRSKTKRQNKQPRGHSLLSYRGDISKEF
;
A
#
# COMPACT_ATOMS: atom_id res chain seq x y z
N MET A 1 -26.41 35.50 -9.88
CA MET A 1 -25.12 35.29 -9.19
C MET A 1 -25.44 35.16 -7.71
N ASN A 2 -25.24 33.99 -7.12
CA ASN A 2 -25.71 33.69 -5.78
C ASN A 2 -24.81 34.43 -4.77
N GLY A 3 -25.26 35.59 -4.29
CA GLY A 3 -24.56 36.48 -3.35
C GLY A 3 -24.49 35.88 -1.96
N THR A 4 -23.76 34.78 -1.82
CA THR A 4 -23.50 34.17 -0.52
C THR A 4 -22.50 35.03 0.24
N LEU A 5 -22.56 34.96 1.57
CA LEU A 5 -21.63 35.65 2.47
C LEU A 5 -20.16 35.44 2.09
N GLN A 6 -19.84 34.24 1.60
CA GLN A 6 -18.50 33.82 1.21
C GLN A 6 -17.92 34.69 0.09
N ASP A 7 -18.71 35.06 -0.92
CA ASP A 7 -18.24 35.90 -2.03
C ASP A 7 -18.03 37.36 -1.58
N ARG A 8 -18.90 37.88 -0.71
CA ARG A 8 -18.76 39.23 -0.16
C ARG A 8 -17.54 39.36 0.75
N LEU A 9 -17.29 38.37 1.60
CA LEU A 9 -16.15 38.36 2.50
C LEU A 9 -14.82 38.47 1.74
N VAL A 10 -14.64 37.67 0.68
CA VAL A 10 -13.40 37.69 -0.11
C VAL A 10 -13.17 39.07 -0.74
N LYS A 11 -14.22 39.73 -1.24
CA LYS A 11 -14.13 41.08 -1.83
C LYS A 11 -13.75 42.14 -0.78
N GLU A 12 -14.37 42.09 0.38
CA GLU A 12 -14.08 43.01 1.49
C GLU A 12 -12.65 42.85 2.02
N MET A 13 -12.15 41.61 2.11
CA MET A 13 -10.75 41.34 2.45
C MET A 13 -9.78 41.88 1.39
N ARG A 14 -10.12 41.75 0.10
CA ARG A 14 -9.32 42.32 -1.01
C ARG A 14 -9.29 43.85 -0.97
N LEU A 15 -10.43 44.49 -0.69
CA LEU A 15 -10.51 45.95 -0.53
C LEU A 15 -9.70 46.44 0.69
N ALA A 16 -9.62 45.63 1.74
CA ALA A 16 -8.79 45.91 2.91
C ALA A 16 -7.29 45.59 2.69
N GLY A 17 -6.89 45.10 1.51
CA GLY A 17 -5.50 44.78 1.19
C GLY A 17 -4.91 43.62 2.00
N ILE A 18 -5.76 42.73 2.52
CA ILE A 18 -5.33 41.63 3.39
C ILE A 18 -4.77 40.48 2.56
N ASN A 19 -3.54 40.09 2.84
CA ASN A 19 -2.82 39.00 2.15
C ASN A 19 -2.31 37.90 3.11
N GLU A 20 -2.55 38.05 4.41
CA GLU A 20 -2.05 37.13 5.45
C GLU A 20 -3.22 36.58 6.29
N ILE A 21 -3.10 35.32 6.72
CA ILE A 21 -4.15 34.63 7.49
C ILE A 21 -4.40 35.25 8.87
N GLU A 22 -3.36 35.73 9.56
CA GLU A 22 -3.53 36.38 10.85
C GLU A 22 -4.29 37.70 10.72
N SER A 23 -3.89 38.51 9.73
CA SER A 23 -4.56 39.74 9.36
C SER A 23 -6.02 39.50 8.95
N ALA A 24 -6.30 38.41 8.25
CA ALA A 24 -7.65 37.98 7.90
C ALA A 24 -8.51 37.66 9.14
N ASN A 25 -7.97 36.89 10.09
CA ASN A 25 -8.68 36.54 11.33
C ASN A 25 -8.99 37.79 12.15
N ARG A 26 -8.03 38.72 12.28
CA ARG A 26 -8.26 40.01 12.96
C ARG A 26 -9.35 40.83 12.30
N PHE A 27 -9.36 40.89 10.96
CA PHE A 27 -10.38 41.60 10.20
C PHE A 27 -11.77 40.98 10.37
N LEU A 28 -11.84 39.66 10.36
CA LEU A 28 -13.07 38.89 10.57
C LEU A 28 -13.71 39.23 11.92
N ASP A 29 -12.97 39.05 13.01
CA ASP A 29 -13.47 39.24 14.37
C ASP A 29 -13.71 40.71 14.71
N GLY A 30 -12.79 41.58 14.29
CA GLY A 30 -12.77 42.98 14.68
C GLY A 30 -13.75 43.85 13.89
N LYS A 31 -13.98 43.56 12.60
CA LYS A 31 -14.70 44.45 11.69
C LYS A 31 -15.83 43.75 10.95
N TYR A 32 -15.52 42.69 10.23
CA TYR A 32 -16.46 42.08 9.28
C TYR A 32 -17.67 41.47 9.97
N LEU A 33 -17.45 40.59 10.95
CA LEU A 33 -18.53 39.89 11.66
C LEU A 33 -19.42 40.87 12.42
N ARG A 34 -18.85 41.95 12.99
CA ARG A 34 -19.64 42.99 13.67
C ARG A 34 -20.56 43.72 12.70
N ALA A 35 -20.06 44.14 11.55
CA ALA A 35 -20.86 44.81 10.52
C ALA A 35 -21.92 43.86 9.93
N PHE A 36 -21.56 42.60 9.72
CA PHE A 36 -22.45 41.56 9.22
C PHE A 36 -23.57 41.26 10.21
N ASN A 37 -23.25 40.99 11.47
CA ASN A 37 -24.22 40.72 12.51
C ASN A 37 -25.16 41.92 12.72
N ARG A 38 -24.67 43.16 12.69
CA ARG A 38 -25.55 44.34 12.76
C ARG A 38 -26.66 44.34 11.68
N GLN A 39 -26.37 43.81 10.49
CA GLN A 39 -27.32 43.78 9.37
C GLN A 39 -28.22 42.54 9.35
N PHE A 40 -27.69 41.38 9.78
CA PHE A 40 -28.34 40.09 9.56
C PHE A 40 -28.64 39.31 10.85
N GLU A 41 -28.07 39.70 11.97
CA GLU A 41 -28.38 39.09 13.27
C GLU A 41 -29.84 39.36 13.60
N ARG A 42 -30.54 38.29 13.94
CA ARG A 42 -31.91 38.34 14.46
C ARG A 42 -31.88 37.71 15.83
N GLN A 43 -32.56 38.36 16.77
CA GLN A 43 -32.74 37.80 18.09
C GLN A 43 -33.48 36.47 17.97
N ALA A 44 -32.95 35.45 18.65
CA ALA A 44 -33.58 34.14 18.67
C ALA A 44 -34.97 34.24 19.34
N ALA A 45 -35.97 33.55 18.78
CA ALA A 45 -37.31 33.50 19.34
C ALA A 45 -37.34 32.88 20.75
N GLN A 46 -36.38 31.99 21.03
CA GLN A 46 -36.14 31.42 22.36
C GLN A 46 -34.64 31.45 22.65
N PRO A 47 -34.21 31.82 23.87
CA PRO A 47 -32.79 31.89 24.24
C PRO A 47 -32.16 30.51 24.54
N LEU A 48 -32.91 29.42 24.39
CA LEU A 48 -32.42 28.07 24.65
C LEU A 48 -31.38 27.66 23.61
N ASP A 49 -30.19 27.25 24.06
CA ASP A 49 -29.18 26.64 23.20
C ASP A 49 -29.63 25.23 22.79
N ALA A 50 -30.12 25.11 21.56
CA ALA A 50 -30.53 23.84 20.96
C ALA A 50 -29.37 23.10 20.25
N HIS A 51 -28.13 23.63 20.30
CA HIS A 51 -26.99 22.99 19.67
C HIS A 51 -26.60 21.71 20.41
N ARG A 52 -26.38 20.64 19.64
CA ARG A 52 -25.85 19.40 20.21
C ARG A 52 -24.40 19.63 20.64
N LYS A 53 -24.12 19.42 21.92
CA LYS A 53 -22.75 19.41 22.43
C LYS A 53 -21.95 18.38 21.64
N ASN A 54 -20.83 18.82 21.07
CA ASN A 54 -19.96 17.90 20.38
C ASN A 54 -19.32 16.95 21.39
N THR A 55 -19.65 15.67 21.30
CA THR A 55 -19.09 14.60 22.14
C THR A 55 -17.79 14.04 21.56
N GLN A 56 -17.47 14.38 20.31
CA GLN A 56 -16.26 13.90 19.66
C GLN A 56 -15.05 14.74 20.05
N ARG A 57 -13.92 14.07 20.22
CA ARG A 57 -12.62 14.73 20.40
C ARG A 57 -12.15 15.27 19.06
N LEU A 58 -12.61 16.47 18.69
CA LEU A 58 -12.31 17.11 17.39
C LEU A 58 -10.83 17.13 17.04
N GLN A 59 -9.96 17.33 18.04
CA GLN A 59 -8.51 17.31 17.84
C GLN A 59 -8.02 15.98 17.24
N GLU A 60 -8.64 14.86 17.62
CA GLU A 60 -8.33 13.54 17.06
C GLU A 60 -8.92 13.35 15.66
N VAL A 61 -10.12 13.87 15.42
CA VAL A 61 -10.81 13.72 14.13
C VAL A 61 -10.12 14.53 13.03
N LEU A 62 -9.71 15.76 13.35
CA LEU A 62 -9.05 16.69 12.42
C LEU A 62 -7.52 16.56 12.41
N SER A 63 -6.99 15.46 12.94
CA SER A 63 -5.56 15.20 13.02
C SER A 63 -4.98 14.70 11.69
N TRP A 64 -3.65 14.78 11.57
CA TRP A 64 -2.92 14.08 10.51
C TRP A 64 -2.54 12.69 10.99
N GLU A 65 -2.87 11.67 10.21
CA GLU A 65 -2.52 10.28 10.49
C GLU A 65 -1.57 9.72 9.44
N GLU A 66 -0.49 9.08 9.88
CA GLU A 66 0.44 8.36 9.02
C GLU A 66 0.68 6.94 9.56
N GLU A 67 0.63 5.94 8.69
CA GLU A 67 0.97 4.57 9.07
C GLU A 67 2.48 4.34 9.06
N ARG A 68 3.04 3.91 10.21
CA ARG A 68 4.45 3.56 10.34
C ARG A 68 4.61 2.15 10.89
N VAL A 69 5.70 1.50 10.51
CA VAL A 69 6.04 0.15 10.99
C VAL A 69 6.93 0.25 12.22
N VAL A 70 6.56 -0.47 13.28
CA VAL A 70 7.37 -0.60 14.49
C VAL A 70 8.59 -1.46 14.19
N GLN A 71 9.76 -0.93 14.50
CA GLN A 71 11.05 -1.59 14.32
C GLN A 71 11.30 -2.65 15.40
N GLY A 72 12.29 -3.52 15.18
CA GLY A 72 12.62 -4.60 16.12
C GLY A 72 13.11 -4.13 17.50
N ASP A 73 13.54 -2.88 17.60
CA ASP A 73 13.94 -2.19 18.82
C ASP A 73 12.77 -1.45 19.50
N TRP A 74 11.53 -1.76 19.13
CA TRP A 74 10.31 -1.11 19.65
C TRP A 74 10.26 0.40 19.35
N THR A 75 10.93 0.84 18.28
CA THR A 75 10.90 2.24 17.84
C THR A 75 10.04 2.46 16.61
N VAL A 76 9.46 3.66 16.52
CA VAL A 76 8.73 4.17 15.36
C VAL A 76 9.45 5.41 14.86
N ALA A 77 9.75 5.48 13.57
CA ALA A 77 10.34 6.66 12.94
C ALA A 77 9.26 7.44 12.18
N CYS A 78 9.15 8.74 12.45
CA CYS A 78 8.23 9.64 11.76
C CYS A 78 8.84 11.06 11.72
N GLU A 79 8.79 11.73 10.56
CA GLU A 79 9.28 13.11 10.36
C GLU A 79 10.68 13.36 10.94
N GLY A 80 11.62 12.44 10.71
CA GLY A 80 13.00 12.55 11.21
C GLY A 80 13.17 12.32 12.72
N LYS A 81 12.08 12.10 13.47
CA LYS A 81 12.08 11.80 14.90
C LYS A 81 11.87 10.30 15.13
N ARG A 82 12.39 9.81 16.26
CA ARG A 82 12.22 8.42 16.70
C ARG A 82 11.47 8.40 18.02
N TYR A 83 10.52 7.47 18.11
CA TYR A 83 9.63 7.33 19.24
C TYR A 83 9.75 5.91 19.77
N GLN A 84 10.13 5.78 21.05
CA GLN A 84 10.26 4.49 21.72
C GLN A 84 8.91 4.14 22.36
N LEU A 85 8.37 2.97 22.01
CA LEU A 85 7.20 2.41 22.68
C LEU A 85 7.57 1.91 24.09
N ASP A 86 6.64 2.08 25.02
CA ASP A 86 6.78 1.59 26.40
C ASP A 86 6.64 0.06 26.45
N LYS A 87 7.40 -0.59 27.34
CA LYS A 87 7.41 -2.05 27.55
C LYS A 87 6.05 -2.59 28.00
N ARG A 88 5.19 -1.75 28.58
CA ARG A 88 3.82 -2.14 28.97
C ARG A 88 2.98 -2.65 27.81
N HIS A 89 3.36 -2.31 26.57
CA HIS A 89 2.70 -2.78 25.35
C HIS A 89 3.36 -4.04 24.76
N GLU A 90 4.24 -4.71 25.52
CA GLU A 90 4.98 -5.90 25.07
C GLU A 90 4.05 -7.05 24.64
N GLU A 91 2.97 -7.25 25.40
CA GLU A 91 1.91 -8.23 25.12
C GLU A 91 1.29 -8.06 23.73
N LEU A 92 1.26 -6.83 23.20
CA LEU A 92 0.67 -6.52 21.91
C LEU A 92 1.55 -6.94 20.72
N SER A 93 2.78 -7.44 20.96
CA SER A 93 3.71 -7.93 19.93
C SER A 93 3.80 -6.97 18.73
N LEU A 94 4.03 -5.69 19.02
CA LEU A 94 3.92 -4.60 18.05
C LEU A 94 5.05 -4.61 17.02
N VAL A 95 6.14 -5.34 17.26
CA VAL A 95 7.28 -5.43 16.35
C VAL A 95 6.83 -5.88 14.95
N ARG A 96 7.26 -5.13 13.91
CA ARG A 96 6.86 -5.30 12.50
C ARG A 96 5.37 -5.08 12.20
N ARG A 97 4.58 -4.66 13.18
CA ARG A 97 3.19 -4.22 12.96
C ARG A 97 3.15 -2.76 12.55
N LYS A 98 2.07 -2.40 11.87
CA LYS A 98 1.76 -1.01 11.52
C LYS A 98 1.05 -0.35 12.69
N VAL A 99 1.51 0.84 13.06
CA VAL A 99 0.89 1.72 14.03
C VAL A 99 0.58 3.06 13.35
N LYS A 100 -0.50 3.70 13.77
CA LYS A 100 -0.84 5.04 13.31
C LYS A 100 -0.11 6.07 14.16
N VAL A 101 0.71 6.89 13.51
CA VAL A 101 1.26 8.12 14.07
C VAL A 101 0.25 9.22 13.81
N ARG A 102 -0.29 9.79 14.87
CA ARG A 102 -1.29 10.85 14.81
C ARG A 102 -0.68 12.15 15.30
N THR A 103 -0.65 13.17 14.45
CA THR A 103 -0.25 14.53 14.80
C THR A 103 -1.51 15.39 14.92
N LEU A 104 -1.80 15.83 16.15
CA LEU A 104 -2.92 16.72 16.45
C LEU A 104 -2.67 18.13 15.90
N ARG A 105 -3.73 18.93 15.77
CA ARG A 105 -3.65 20.33 15.30
C ARG A 105 -2.84 21.25 16.22
N ASP A 106 -2.71 20.89 17.50
CA ASP A 106 -1.87 21.58 18.48
C ASP A 106 -0.39 21.16 18.40
N GLY A 107 -0.02 20.30 17.44
CA GLY A 107 1.33 19.77 17.25
C GLY A 107 1.67 18.60 18.17
N ARG A 108 0.78 18.19 19.09
CA ARG A 108 1.01 17.01 19.94
C ARG A 108 0.91 15.73 19.12
N MET A 109 1.79 14.78 19.42
CA MET A 109 1.83 13.50 18.74
C MET A 109 1.21 12.38 19.59
N GLN A 110 0.57 11.42 18.95
CA GLN A 110 -0.01 10.24 19.57
C GLN A 110 0.33 9.01 18.71
N LEU A 111 0.64 7.89 19.36
CA LEU A 111 0.73 6.60 18.70
C LEU A 111 -0.55 5.82 18.97
N VAL A 112 -1.17 5.28 17.93
CA VAL A 112 -2.44 4.55 18.02
C VAL A 112 -2.32 3.21 17.33
N TYR A 113 -2.79 2.16 17.99
CA TYR A 113 -2.88 0.81 17.45
C TYR A 113 -4.29 0.26 17.71
N HIS A 114 -5.00 -0.12 16.64
CA HIS A 114 -6.41 -0.55 16.71
C HIS A 114 -7.31 0.35 17.58
N GLY A 115 -7.17 1.68 17.43
CA GLY A 115 -7.94 2.67 18.19
C GLY A 115 -7.49 2.88 19.65
N LYS A 116 -6.51 2.10 20.15
CA LYS A 116 -5.94 2.29 21.49
C LYS A 116 -4.69 3.15 21.42
N ARG A 117 -4.59 4.12 22.34
CA ARG A 117 -3.41 4.98 22.48
C ARG A 117 -2.27 4.22 23.13
N LEU A 118 -1.11 4.25 22.52
CA LEU A 118 0.12 3.66 23.04
C LEU A 118 0.89 4.69 23.87
N LYS A 119 1.56 4.22 24.91
CA LYS A 119 2.50 5.03 25.70
C LYS A 119 3.86 5.00 25.00
N TRP A 120 4.47 6.16 24.87
CA TRP A 120 5.73 6.32 24.17
C TRP A 120 6.55 7.47 24.76
N ARG A 121 7.84 7.50 24.43
CA ARG A 121 8.75 8.60 24.74
C ARG A 121 9.51 9.02 23.49
N SER A 122 9.73 10.32 23.32
CA SER A 122 10.60 10.83 22.25
C SER A 122 12.04 10.43 22.52
N LEU A 123 12.76 10.05 21.48
CA LEU A 123 14.21 9.89 21.53
C LEU A 123 14.85 11.13 20.90
N PRO A 124 15.98 11.62 21.45
CA PRO A 124 16.68 12.78 20.90
C PRO A 124 17.08 12.55 19.44
N ALA A 125 16.96 13.61 18.65
CA ALA A 125 17.40 13.66 17.26
C ALA A 125 18.91 13.38 17.23
N GLY A 126 19.35 12.43 16.40
CA GLY A 126 20.74 12.00 16.38
C GLY A 126 21.04 10.71 17.16
N SER A 127 20.03 10.04 17.73
CA SER A 127 20.13 8.58 17.95
C SER A 127 20.07 7.86 16.60
N VAL A 128 21.09 8.12 15.77
CA VAL A 128 21.40 7.39 14.56
C VAL A 128 21.38 5.94 14.99
N ARG A 129 20.41 5.18 14.45
CA ARG A 129 20.45 3.72 14.53
C ARG A 129 21.87 3.38 14.13
N ARG A 130 22.71 2.91 15.07
CA ARG A 130 24.06 2.43 14.76
C ARG A 130 23.87 1.60 13.51
N GLN A 131 24.34 2.10 12.38
CA GLN A 131 24.25 1.35 11.15
C GLN A 131 24.91 0.05 11.52
N LYS A 132 24.15 -1.05 11.47
CA LYS A 132 24.73 -2.37 11.69
C LYS A 132 25.95 -2.36 10.79
N PRO A 133 27.17 -2.53 11.34
CA PRO A 133 28.38 -2.35 10.54
C PRO A 133 28.10 -3.13 9.28
N GLU A 134 28.15 -2.43 8.13
CA GLU A 134 28.02 -3.10 6.85
C GLU A 134 28.90 -4.32 7.02
N LYS A 135 28.31 -5.51 6.92
CA LYS A 135 29.10 -6.73 7.01
C LYS A 135 30.13 -6.50 5.92
N LYS A 136 31.37 -6.14 6.29
CA LYS A 136 32.46 -5.91 5.34
C LYS A 136 32.30 -7.06 4.38
N ALA A 137 31.92 -6.75 3.14
CA ALA A 137 31.65 -7.78 2.15
C ALA A 137 32.86 -8.69 2.26
N LYS A 138 32.66 -9.92 2.75
CA LYS A 138 33.80 -10.79 3.09
C LYS A 138 34.69 -10.75 1.87
N ALA A 139 35.86 -10.12 2.01
CA ALA A 139 36.69 -9.68 0.90
C ALA A 139 36.72 -10.81 -0.12
N ALA A 140 36.08 -10.59 -1.27
CA ALA A 140 35.64 -11.59 -2.24
C ALA A 140 36.33 -12.94 -2.03
N GLY A 141 35.82 -13.70 -1.05
CA GLY A 141 36.45 -14.96 -0.68
C GLY A 141 36.18 -15.84 -1.86
N LYS A 142 37.22 -16.04 -2.71
CA LYS A 142 37.21 -16.73 -4.01
C LYS A 142 35.91 -17.47 -4.16
N ALA A 143 34.99 -16.93 -4.99
CA ALA A 143 33.67 -17.52 -5.23
C ALA A 143 33.86 -19.03 -5.27
N ARG A 144 33.45 -19.74 -4.19
CA ARG A 144 33.57 -21.19 -4.13
C ARG A 144 32.71 -21.62 -5.30
N ARG A 145 33.35 -21.99 -6.42
CA ARG A 145 32.67 -22.52 -7.60
C ARG A 145 31.79 -23.60 -7.01
N LYS A 146 30.47 -23.41 -7.07
CA LYS A 146 29.54 -24.50 -6.77
C LYS A 146 29.99 -25.60 -7.70
N GLU A 147 30.60 -26.66 -7.16
CA GLU A 147 30.94 -27.81 -7.98
C GLU A 147 29.66 -28.21 -8.70
N PRO A 148 29.69 -28.37 -10.04
CA PRO A 148 28.52 -28.87 -10.73
C PRO A 148 28.14 -30.18 -10.07
N ALA A 149 26.90 -30.30 -9.60
CA ALA A 149 26.41 -31.50 -8.93
C ALA A 149 26.85 -32.72 -9.74
N LYS A 150 27.68 -33.58 -9.14
CA LYS A 150 28.27 -34.74 -9.82
C LYS A 150 27.12 -35.57 -10.38
N LYS A 151 27.00 -35.61 -11.71
CA LYS A 151 26.00 -36.44 -12.37
C LYS A 151 26.28 -37.89 -11.94
N PRO A 152 25.28 -38.63 -11.42
CA PRO A 152 25.46 -40.03 -11.10
C PRO A 152 25.96 -40.80 -12.33
N SER A 153 26.82 -41.78 -12.11
CA SER A 153 27.42 -42.60 -13.17
C SER A 153 26.35 -43.27 -14.03
N ALA A 154 26.69 -43.63 -15.26
CA ALA A 154 25.75 -44.20 -16.23
C ALA A 154 25.05 -45.48 -15.71
N ASN A 155 25.73 -46.22 -14.81
CA ASN A 155 25.22 -47.44 -14.20
C ASN A 155 24.39 -47.21 -12.91
N HIS A 156 24.08 -45.96 -12.55
CA HIS A 156 23.28 -45.67 -11.35
C HIS A 156 21.82 -46.14 -11.55
N PRO A 157 21.19 -46.81 -10.56
CA PRO A 157 19.83 -47.35 -10.67
C PRO A 157 18.80 -46.32 -11.16
N TRP A 158 18.89 -45.09 -10.64
CA TRP A 158 18.03 -43.96 -11.02
C TRP A 158 18.09 -43.54 -12.51
N ARG A 159 19.09 -44.01 -13.27
CA ARG A 159 19.19 -43.88 -14.73
C ARG A 159 18.74 -45.12 -15.48
N ARG A 160 18.80 -46.32 -14.88
CA ARG A 160 18.37 -47.59 -15.48
C ARG A 160 16.85 -47.64 -15.63
N ASP A 161 16.11 -47.16 -14.64
CA ASP A 161 14.64 -47.22 -14.63
C ASP A 161 13.96 -46.07 -15.40
N GLY A 162 14.71 -45.35 -16.25
CA GLY A 162 14.19 -44.26 -17.07
C GLY A 162 13.78 -42.98 -16.32
N VAL A 163 13.83 -42.98 -14.98
CA VAL A 163 13.46 -41.83 -14.14
C VAL A 163 14.39 -40.63 -14.35
N GLY A 164 15.67 -40.88 -14.64
CA GLY A 164 16.65 -39.85 -15.01
C GLY A 164 16.73 -39.50 -16.51
N ALA A 165 15.95 -40.18 -17.36
CA ALA A 165 15.91 -39.90 -18.79
C ALA A 165 14.93 -38.73 -19.02
N GLY A 166 15.49 -37.52 -19.17
CA GLY A 166 14.72 -36.30 -19.29
C GLY A 166 13.68 -36.29 -20.42
N ARG A 167 12.97 -35.17 -20.57
CA ARG A 167 11.78 -34.97 -21.44
C ARG A 167 11.72 -35.75 -22.77
N LYS A 168 12.84 -35.94 -23.47
CA LYS A 168 12.89 -36.66 -24.76
C LYS A 168 12.47 -38.14 -24.66
N TYR A 169 12.85 -38.85 -23.60
CA TYR A 169 12.50 -40.27 -23.40
C TYR A 169 10.98 -40.44 -23.19
N TRP A 170 10.41 -39.68 -22.25
CA TRP A 170 8.97 -39.67 -21.98
C TRP A 170 8.13 -39.21 -23.19
N ASN A 171 8.67 -38.34 -24.05
CA ASN A 171 8.01 -37.96 -25.29
C ASN A 171 7.97 -39.12 -26.31
N ARG A 172 9.01 -39.95 -26.38
CA ARG A 172 9.05 -41.13 -27.25
C ARG A 172 8.09 -42.22 -26.78
N ILE A 173 8.05 -42.51 -25.47
CA ILE A 173 7.06 -43.44 -24.89
C ILE A 173 5.63 -42.97 -25.18
N LYS A 174 5.36 -41.68 -24.99
CA LYS A 174 4.05 -41.10 -25.31
C LYS A 174 3.72 -41.15 -26.81
N ALA A 175 4.71 -41.04 -27.69
CA ALA A 175 4.51 -41.18 -29.13
C ALA A 175 4.18 -42.62 -29.51
N GLN A 176 4.89 -43.61 -28.95
CA GLN A 176 4.57 -45.03 -29.16
C GLN A 176 3.16 -45.38 -28.68
N GLY A 177 2.77 -44.99 -27.46
CA GLY A 177 1.42 -45.25 -26.95
C GLY A 177 0.29 -44.51 -27.70
N ARG A 178 0.62 -43.47 -28.49
CA ARG A 178 -0.32 -42.83 -29.43
C ARG A 178 -0.42 -43.60 -30.74
N ALA A 179 0.70 -44.10 -31.26
CA ALA A 179 0.72 -44.93 -32.47
C ALA A 179 -0.07 -46.25 -32.25
N THR A 180 0.09 -46.89 -31.09
CA THR A 180 -0.68 -48.12 -30.76
C THR A 180 -2.19 -47.85 -30.69
N ARG A 181 -2.59 -46.69 -30.14
CA ARG A 181 -4.01 -46.27 -30.08
C ARG A 181 -4.60 -45.91 -31.44
N LEU A 182 -3.77 -45.47 -32.38
CA LEU A 182 -4.20 -45.20 -33.75
C LEU A 182 -4.31 -46.50 -34.56
N ALA A 183 -3.38 -47.45 -34.37
CA ALA A 183 -3.43 -48.76 -35.02
C ALA A 183 -4.65 -49.61 -34.60
N VAL A 184 -5.17 -49.43 -33.38
CA VAL A 184 -6.40 -50.11 -32.92
C VAL A 184 -7.68 -49.54 -33.57
N ARG A 185 -7.60 -48.39 -34.27
CA ARG A 185 -8.77 -47.79 -34.95
C ARG A 185 -8.98 -48.28 -36.39
N ASP A 186 -8.02 -49.02 -36.96
CA ASP A 186 -8.06 -49.44 -38.37
C ASP A 186 -8.59 -50.86 -38.59
N PHE A 187 -9.07 -51.55 -37.55
CA PHE A 187 -9.92 -52.74 -37.73
C PHE A 187 -11.39 -52.33 -37.72
N GLY A 188 -11.98 -52.40 -38.91
CA GLY A 188 -13.28 -51.82 -39.28
C GLY A 188 -14.41 -52.08 -38.30
N ARG A 189 -15.10 -51.00 -37.92
CA ARG A 189 -16.45 -51.05 -37.33
C ARG A 189 -17.44 -50.76 -38.47
N PRO A 190 -18.36 -51.67 -38.82
CA PRO A 190 -19.30 -51.45 -39.92
C PRO A 190 -20.31 -50.35 -39.56
N ALA A 191 -20.74 -49.61 -40.58
CA ALA A 191 -21.69 -48.53 -40.45
C ALA A 191 -23.13 -49.07 -40.31
N LEU A 192 -23.80 -48.73 -39.21
CA LEU A 192 -25.26 -48.83 -39.10
C LEU A 192 -25.85 -47.48 -38.63
N ARG A 193 -26.80 -47.01 -39.43
CA ARG A 193 -27.72 -45.87 -39.28
C ARG A 193 -28.10 -45.49 -37.85
N SER A 194 -28.08 -44.19 -37.54
CA SER A 194 -29.28 -43.35 -37.33
C SER A 194 -28.87 -41.94 -36.89
N GLY A 195 -29.71 -40.96 -37.22
CA GLY A 195 -29.29 -39.60 -37.56
C GLY A 195 -28.91 -38.69 -36.40
N LEU A 196 -27.78 -38.00 -36.57
CA LEU A 196 -27.44 -36.74 -35.92
C LEU A 196 -26.63 -35.90 -36.93
N PRO A 197 -26.88 -34.59 -37.08
CA PRO A 197 -26.20 -33.77 -38.08
C PRO A 197 -24.70 -33.64 -37.77
N ALA A 198 -23.91 -33.61 -38.85
CA ALA A 198 -22.45 -33.50 -38.79
C ALA A 198 -22.01 -32.22 -38.06
N SER A 199 -21.37 -32.39 -36.91
CA SER A 199 -20.64 -31.29 -36.25
C SER A 199 -19.50 -30.84 -37.16
N ARG A 200 -19.50 -29.54 -37.47
CA ARG A 200 -18.57 -28.86 -38.38
C ARG A 200 -17.10 -29.16 -38.07
N THR A 201 -16.37 -29.29 -39.15
CA THR A 201 -14.93 -29.45 -39.28
C THR A 201 -14.11 -28.32 -38.65
N ALA A 202 -12.86 -28.70 -38.36
CA ALA A 202 -11.69 -27.97 -37.92
C ALA A 202 -11.65 -26.44 -38.09
N SER A 203 -11.18 -25.76 -37.05
CA SER A 203 -9.96 -24.94 -37.08
C SER A 203 -9.77 -24.25 -35.74
N ARG A 204 -8.71 -24.61 -35.01
CA ARG A 204 -8.17 -23.74 -33.97
C ARG A 204 -6.66 -23.87 -33.97
N SER A 205 -6.05 -23.14 -34.90
CA SER A 205 -4.64 -22.79 -34.83
C SER A 205 -4.33 -22.22 -33.44
N LYS A 206 -3.38 -22.85 -32.74
CA LYS A 206 -2.83 -22.30 -31.49
C LYS A 206 -1.85 -21.19 -31.87
N THR A 207 -2.37 -20.00 -32.11
CA THR A 207 -1.54 -18.78 -32.15
C THR A 207 -0.97 -18.55 -30.76
N LYS A 208 0.35 -18.71 -30.64
CA LYS A 208 1.13 -18.40 -29.45
C LYS A 208 1.17 -16.88 -29.30
N ARG A 209 0.23 -16.29 -28.54
CA ARG A 209 0.32 -14.87 -28.17
C ARG A 209 1.51 -14.70 -27.22
N GLN A 210 2.60 -14.09 -27.72
CA GLN A 210 3.61 -13.49 -26.87
C GLN A 210 3.00 -12.25 -26.20
N ASN A 211 2.55 -12.39 -24.95
CA ASN A 211 2.16 -11.24 -24.14
C ASN A 211 3.40 -10.75 -23.39
N LYS A 212 4.22 -9.92 -24.05
CA LYS A 212 5.14 -9.01 -23.37
C LYS A 212 4.44 -7.66 -23.25
N GLN A 213 3.74 -7.47 -22.14
CA GLN A 213 3.34 -6.15 -21.67
C GLN A 213 4.10 -5.90 -20.36
N PRO A 214 4.97 -4.87 -20.27
CA PRO A 214 5.55 -4.48 -19.00
C PRO A 214 4.41 -4.00 -18.10
N ARG A 215 4.31 -4.56 -16.90
CA ARG A 215 3.41 -4.05 -15.87
C ARG A 215 3.84 -2.62 -15.54
N GLY A 216 3.03 -1.65 -15.93
CA GLY A 216 3.19 -0.27 -15.47
C GLY A 216 3.10 -0.24 -13.95
N HIS A 217 4.19 0.20 -13.31
CA HIS A 217 4.16 0.65 -11.94
C HIS A 217 3.55 2.05 -11.93
N SER A 218 2.45 2.25 -11.22
CA SER A 218 1.95 3.60 -10.92
C SER A 218 2.89 4.25 -9.89
N LEU A 219 3.89 4.97 -10.39
CA LEU A 219 4.66 5.95 -9.61
C LEU A 219 3.82 7.22 -9.48
N LEU A 220 3.01 7.30 -8.42
CA LEU A 220 2.59 8.58 -7.86
C LEU A 220 3.63 8.96 -6.79
N SER A 221 4.75 9.51 -7.24
CA SER A 221 5.68 10.23 -6.37
C SER A 221 5.20 11.68 -6.27
N TYR A 222 4.46 12.00 -5.23
CA TYR A 222 4.25 13.39 -4.83
C TYR A 222 5.50 13.86 -4.07
N ARG A 223 6.38 14.60 -4.76
CA ARG A 223 7.37 15.48 -4.12
C ARG A 223 6.74 16.87 -4.04
N GLY A 224 6.10 17.16 -2.92
CA GLY A 224 5.82 18.52 -2.49
C GLY A 224 6.62 18.76 -1.21
N ASP A 225 7.73 19.48 -1.32
CA ASP A 225 8.39 20.09 -0.17
C ASP A 225 7.45 21.18 0.38
N ILE A 226 6.95 20.99 1.60
CA ILE A 226 6.27 22.04 2.37
C ILE A 226 7.13 22.39 3.59
N SER A 227 8.43 22.55 3.36
CA SER A 227 9.35 23.14 4.34
C SER A 227 9.76 24.53 3.86
N LYS A 228 8.77 25.41 3.75
CA LYS A 228 8.99 26.85 3.87
C LYS A 228 7.67 27.48 4.32
N GLU A 229 7.77 28.18 5.44
CA GLU A 229 6.77 29.08 6.04
C GLU A 229 5.70 28.40 6.88
N PHE A 230 6.09 28.08 8.12
CA PHE A 230 5.34 28.40 9.33
C PHE A 230 6.35 28.83 10.40
#